data_AF-A0A813FTW6-F1
#
_entry.id   AF-A0A813FTW6-F1
#
_cell.length_a   1.000
_cell.length_b   1.000
_cell.length_c   1.000
_cell.angle_alpha   90.00
_cell.angle_beta   90.00
_cell.angle_gamma   90.00
#
_symmetry.space_group_name_H-M   'P 1'
#
loop_
_entity.id
_entity.type
_entity.pdbx_description
1 polymer ?
#
loop_
_entity_poly.entity_id
_entity_poly.type
_entity_poly.pdbx_seq_one_letter_code
_entity_poly.pdbx_strand_id
1 'polypeptide(L)'
;MAGRGEAEDDEILRLLPPPISFCCPITQHLMGDPVAAADGHVYERAAIEEWFRASRDSLRSPMTNLPLPIVLLAPNRALQRAIEEYLQCRPELARKELDRASTAEAVRLWAEELLIVAVRPK
;
A
#
# COMPACT_ATOMS: atom_id res chain seq x y z
N MET A 1 -34.95 -22.47 13.30
CA MET A 1 -33.62 -23.09 13.51
C MET A 1 -32.66 -22.56 12.45
N ALA A 2 -32.36 -21.25 12.46
CA ALA A 2 -31.34 -20.66 11.59
C ALA A 2 -29.95 -21.02 12.13
N GLY A 3 -29.06 -21.38 11.22
CA GLY A 3 -27.93 -22.27 11.45
C GLY A 3 -26.78 -21.64 12.22
N ARG A 4 -26.21 -22.43 13.14
CA ARG A 4 -24.91 -22.15 13.76
C ARG A 4 -23.77 -22.01 12.73
N GLY A 5 -23.91 -22.56 11.51
CA GLY A 5 -22.88 -22.53 10.48
C GLY A 5 -22.70 -21.19 9.73
N GLU A 6 -23.76 -20.41 9.50
CA GLU A 6 -23.64 -19.15 8.74
C GLU A 6 -22.84 -18.08 9.49
N ALA A 7 -22.92 -18.08 10.83
CA ALA A 7 -22.17 -17.16 11.68
C ALA A 7 -20.70 -17.57 11.84
N GLU A 8 -20.41 -18.88 11.86
CA GLU A 8 -19.03 -19.41 11.93
C GLU A 8 -18.26 -19.16 10.61
N ASP A 9 -18.93 -19.32 9.47
CA ASP A 9 -18.37 -19.04 8.15
C ASP A 9 -18.04 -17.55 7.98
N ASP A 10 -18.93 -16.65 8.44
CA ASP A 10 -18.71 -15.20 8.45
C ASP A 10 -17.52 -14.77 9.34
N GLU A 11 -17.29 -15.48 10.45
CA GLU A 11 -16.15 -15.23 11.33
C GLU A 11 -14.83 -15.68 10.69
N ILE A 12 -14.84 -16.83 10.01
CA ILE A 12 -13.69 -17.32 9.23
C ILE A 12 -13.34 -16.36 8.10
N LEU A 13 -14.33 -15.82 7.38
CA LEU A 13 -14.11 -14.83 6.32
C LEU A 13 -13.45 -13.54 6.84
N ARG A 14 -13.74 -13.14 8.09
CA ARG A 14 -13.08 -11.99 8.74
C ARG A 14 -11.64 -12.27 9.18
N LEU A 15 -11.23 -13.54 9.26
CA LEU A 15 -9.85 -13.92 9.56
C LEU A 15 -8.97 -14.03 8.30
N LEU A 16 -9.58 -14.12 7.11
CA LEU A 16 -8.83 -14.19 5.85
C LEU A 16 -8.08 -12.88 5.56
N PRO A 17 -6.83 -12.96 5.07
CA PRO A 17 -6.10 -11.78 4.64
C PRO A 17 -6.77 -11.14 3.41
N PRO A 18 -6.53 -9.84 3.15
CA PRO A 18 -7.00 -9.21 1.94
C PRO A 18 -6.47 -9.90 0.68
N PRO A 19 -7.21 -9.86 -0.44
CA PRO A 19 -6.70 -10.33 -1.73
C PRO A 19 -5.38 -9.66 -2.08
N ILE A 20 -4.39 -10.45 -2.50
CA ILE A 20 -3.05 -9.95 -2.87
C ILE A 20 -3.13 -8.91 -4.00
N SER A 21 -4.11 -9.03 -4.90
CA SER A 21 -4.36 -8.06 -5.98
C SER A 21 -4.75 -6.66 -5.49
N PHE A 22 -5.15 -6.50 -4.22
CA PHE A 22 -5.44 -5.21 -3.61
C PHE A 22 -4.21 -4.60 -2.94
N CYS A 23 -3.14 -5.39 -2.76
CA CYS A 23 -1.92 -4.96 -2.12
C CYS A 23 -0.91 -4.43 -3.13
N CYS A 24 -0.28 -3.30 -2.82
CA CYS A 24 0.82 -2.74 -3.59
C CYS A 24 2.04 -3.67 -3.48
N PRO A 25 2.69 -4.05 -4.59
CA PRO A 25 3.87 -4.92 -4.53
C PRO A 25 5.09 -4.32 -3.81
N ILE A 26 5.21 -2.99 -3.80
CA ILE A 26 6.32 -2.29 -3.14
C ILE A 26 6.08 -2.23 -1.62
N THR A 27 4.90 -1.75 -1.21
CA THR A 27 4.61 -1.52 0.22
C THR A 27 4.11 -2.78 0.91
N GLN A 28 3.53 -3.72 0.17
CA GLN A 28 2.80 -4.89 0.66
C GLN A 28 1.53 -4.55 1.46
N HIS A 29 0.96 -3.35 1.24
CA HIS A 29 -0.28 -2.88 1.87
C HIS A 29 -1.38 -2.61 0.87
N LEU A 30 -2.62 -2.59 1.36
CA LEU A 30 -3.78 -2.18 0.56
C LEU A 30 -3.54 -0.83 -0.11
N MET A 31 -3.85 -0.75 -1.40
CA MET A 31 -3.70 0.48 -2.18
C MET A 31 -4.85 1.46 -1.91
N GLY A 32 -4.50 2.71 -1.62
CA GLY A 32 -5.46 3.82 -1.56
C GLY A 32 -5.54 4.58 -2.90
N ASP A 33 -4.41 4.70 -3.59
CA ASP A 33 -4.32 5.33 -4.92
C ASP A 33 -3.60 4.40 -5.90
N PRO A 34 -4.28 3.33 -6.36
CA PRO A 34 -3.69 2.36 -7.28
C PRO A 34 -3.42 3.01 -8.65
N VAL A 35 -2.18 2.92 -9.11
CA VAL A 35 -1.72 3.37 -10.43
C VAL A 35 -1.05 2.25 -11.21
N ALA A 36 -1.39 2.13 -12.49
CA ALA A 36 -0.73 1.23 -13.41
C ALA A 36 0.51 1.90 -14.01
N ALA A 37 1.65 1.20 -13.99
CA ALA A 37 2.87 1.61 -14.70
C ALA A 37 2.93 0.97 -16.10
N ALA A 38 3.92 1.39 -16.89
CA ALA A 38 4.11 0.91 -18.27
C ALA A 38 4.42 -0.60 -18.40
N ASP A 39 4.77 -1.28 -17.30
CA ASP A 39 4.94 -2.74 -17.24
C ASP A 39 3.61 -3.49 -17.01
N GLY A 40 2.48 -2.78 -16.92
CA GLY A 40 1.16 -3.36 -16.66
C GLY A 40 0.89 -3.74 -15.20
N HIS A 41 1.83 -3.52 -14.29
CA HIS A 41 1.63 -3.76 -12.86
C HIS A 41 1.03 -2.53 -12.19
N VAL A 42 0.33 -2.77 -11.07
CA VAL A 42 -0.36 -1.74 -10.30
C VAL A 42 0.34 -1.55 -8.95
N TYR A 43 0.55 -0.30 -8.58
CA TYR A 43 1.26 0.09 -7.37
C TYR A 43 0.48 1.17 -6.64
N GLU A 44 0.78 1.37 -5.36
CA GLU A 44 0.42 2.59 -4.65
C GLU A 44 1.19 3.78 -5.24
N ARG A 45 0.51 4.88 -5.59
CA ARG A 45 1.10 6.05 -6.26
C ARG A 45 2.35 6.55 -5.54
N ALA A 46 2.23 6.83 -4.25
CA ALA A 46 3.33 7.40 -3.49
C ALA A 46 4.58 6.50 -3.49
N ALA A 47 4.36 5.17 -3.46
CA ALA A 47 5.43 4.19 -3.43
C ALA A 47 6.18 4.09 -4.77
N ILE A 48 5.46 4.06 -5.89
CA ILE A 48 6.09 3.98 -7.21
C ILE A 48 6.76 5.31 -7.59
N GLU A 49 6.21 6.44 -7.17
CA GLU A 49 6.84 7.75 -7.36
C GLU A 49 8.15 7.88 -6.57
N GLU A 50 8.19 7.39 -5.32
CA GLU A 50 9.44 7.32 -4.54
C GLU A 50 10.47 6.38 -5.19
N TRP A 51 10.03 5.21 -5.66
CA TRP A 51 10.88 4.27 -6.38
C TRP A 51 11.56 4.92 -7.60
N PHE A 52 10.79 5.69 -8.39
CA PHE A 52 11.32 6.42 -9.53
C PHE A 52 12.27 7.55 -9.12
N ARG A 53 12.00 8.26 -8.01
CA ARG A 53 12.91 9.29 -7.48
C ARG A 53 14.23 8.71 -6.97
N ALA A 54 14.21 7.53 -6.36
CA ALA A 54 15.40 6.85 -5.87
C ALA A 54 16.27 6.26 -7.02
N SER A 55 15.65 5.96 -8.16
CA SER A 55 16.30 5.36 -9.32
C SER A 55 17.05 6.40 -10.16
N ARG A 56 18.30 6.72 -9.78
CA ARG A 56 19.12 7.77 -10.43
C ARG A 56 19.53 7.46 -11.87
N ASP A 57 19.86 6.20 -12.16
CA ASP A 57 20.54 5.82 -13.42
C ASP A 57 19.73 4.86 -14.31
N SER A 58 18.66 4.24 -13.79
CA SER A 58 17.88 3.25 -14.55
C SER A 58 16.46 3.12 -14.02
N LEU A 59 15.48 3.56 -14.81
CA LEU A 59 14.07 3.33 -14.54
C LEU A 59 13.76 1.84 -14.73
N ARG A 60 13.37 1.16 -13.64
CA ARG A 60 13.08 -0.28 -13.65
C ARG A 60 11.77 -0.59 -12.97
N SER A 61 11.13 -1.65 -13.42
CA SER A 61 9.94 -2.24 -12.80
C SER A 61 10.32 -2.77 -11.41
N PRO A 62 9.64 -2.36 -10.33
CA PRO A 62 9.81 -2.98 -9.01
C PRO A 62 9.51 -4.48 -9.00
N MET A 63 8.58 -4.93 -9.86
CA MET A 63 8.13 -6.32 -9.93
C MET A 63 9.10 -7.24 -10.67
N THR A 64 9.63 -6.77 -11.81
CA THR A 64 10.39 -7.62 -12.73
C THR A 64 11.87 -7.25 -12.83
N ASN A 65 12.25 -6.10 -12.26
CA ASN A 65 13.57 -5.48 -12.39
C ASN A 65 14.00 -5.20 -13.85
N LEU A 66 13.05 -5.25 -14.79
CA LEU A 66 13.27 -4.94 -16.19
C LEU A 66 13.20 -3.41 -16.43
N PRO A 67 13.95 -2.88 -17.41
CA PRO A 67 13.88 -1.46 -17.76
C PRO A 67 12.46 -1.03 -18.16
N LEU A 68 12.02 0.11 -17.63
CA LEU A 68 10.77 0.74 -18.02
C LEU A 68 11.05 1.77 -19.12
N PRO A 69 10.28 1.77 -20.23
CA PRO A 69 10.47 2.73 -21.32
C PRO A 69 10.04 4.15 -20.95
N ILE A 70 9.11 4.29 -19.99
CA ILE A 70 8.53 5.58 -19.59
C ILE A 70 8.03 5.54 -18.14
N VAL A 71 7.96 6.70 -17.50
CA VAL A 71 7.46 6.95 -16.13
C VAL A 71 5.96 7.27 -16.12
N LEU A 72 5.19 6.76 -17.09
CA LEU A 72 3.77 7.07 -17.19
C LEU A 72 2.99 6.26 -16.15
N LEU A 73 2.24 6.96 -15.29
CA LEU A 73 1.36 6.37 -14.29
C LEU A 73 -0.09 6.66 -14.63
N ALA A 74 -0.84 5.60 -14.95
CA ALA A 74 -2.26 5.69 -15.26
C ALA A 74 -3.10 5.33 -14.01
N PRO A 75 -4.02 6.19 -13.53
CA PRO A 75 -4.90 5.85 -12.41
C PRO A 75 -5.75 4.62 -12.69
N ASN A 76 -5.79 3.66 -11.77
CA ASN A 76 -6.64 2.48 -11.86
C ASN A 76 -7.92 2.67 -11.00
N ARG A 77 -8.84 3.48 -11.51
CA ARG A 77 -10.09 3.83 -10.81
C ARG A 77 -11.00 2.62 -10.54
N ALA A 78 -10.95 1.60 -11.38
CA ALA A 78 -11.73 0.38 -11.17
C ALA A 78 -11.23 -0.40 -9.94
N LEU A 79 -9.91 -0.57 -9.82
CA LEU A 79 -9.31 -1.19 -8.64
C LEU A 79 -9.52 -0.36 -7.38
N GLN A 80 -9.37 0.96 -7.48
CA GLN A 80 -9.63 1.88 -6.36
C GLN A 80 -11.03 1.66 -5.77
N ARG A 81 -12.07 1.67 -6.61
CA ARG A 81 -13.46 1.42 -6.17
C ARG A 81 -13.65 0.04 -5.57
N ALA A 82 -13.08 -1.00 -6.18
CA ALA A 82 -13.17 -2.36 -5.65
C ALA A 82 -12.55 -2.49 -4.25
N ILE A 83 -11.42 -1.81 -4.00
CA ILE A 83 -10.79 -1.77 -2.67
C ILE A 83 -11.65 -0.99 -1.68
N GLU A 84 -12.20 0.15 -2.09
CA GLU A 84 -13.10 0.96 -1.25
C GLU A 84 -14.34 0.16 -0.83
N GLU A 85 -15.01 -0.51 -1.76
CA GLU A 85 -16.16 -1.38 -1.50
C GLU A 85 -15.78 -2.54 -0.56
N TYR A 86 -14.62 -3.17 -0.78
CA TYR A 86 -14.10 -4.21 0.09
C TYR A 86 -13.88 -3.73 1.54
N LEU A 87 -13.31 -2.53 1.71
CA LEU A 87 -13.07 -1.92 3.02
C LEU A 87 -14.37 -1.51 3.73
N GLN A 88 -15.42 -1.16 2.99
CA GLN A 88 -16.74 -0.88 3.58
C GLN A 88 -17.35 -2.13 4.21
N CYS A 89 -17.16 -3.30 3.60
CA CYS A 89 -17.57 -4.58 4.16
C CYS A 89 -16.65 -5.08 5.29
N ARG A 90 -15.44 -4.51 5.40
CA ARG A 90 -14.39 -4.92 6.35
C ARG A 90 -13.73 -3.72 7.07
N PRO A 91 -14.49 -2.95 7.86
CA PRO A 91 -13.99 -1.72 8.49
C PRO A 91 -12.84 -1.96 9.49
N GLU A 92 -12.69 -3.18 10.00
CA GLU A 92 -11.57 -3.59 10.86
C GLU A 92 -10.21 -3.51 10.14
N LEU A 93 -10.19 -3.65 8.81
CA LEU A 93 -8.99 -3.52 8.01
C LEU A 93 -8.63 -2.05 7.78
N ALA A 94 -9.62 -1.20 7.54
CA ALA A 94 -9.42 0.24 7.38
C ALA A 94 -8.80 0.89 8.63
N ARG A 95 -9.24 0.47 9.84
CA ARG A 95 -8.66 0.94 11.10
C ARG A 95 -7.19 0.54 11.26
N LYS A 96 -6.84 -0.72 10.94
CA LYS A 96 -5.46 -1.21 11.05
C LYS A 96 -4.50 -0.44 10.14
N GLU A 97 -4.94 -0.10 8.92
CA GLU A 97 -4.13 0.70 8.00
C GLU A 97 -3.96 2.16 8.50
N LEU A 98 -4.97 2.76 9.12
CA LEU A 98 -4.87 4.09 9.75
C LEU A 98 -3.91 4.09 10.95
N ASP A 99 -4.03 3.11 11.84
CA ASP A 99 -3.13 2.96 13.00
C ASP A 99 -1.68 2.77 12.54
N ARG A 100 -1.49 2.03 11.46
CA ARG A 100 -0.18 1.81 10.84
C ARG A 100 0.37 3.06 10.16
N ALA A 101 -0.45 3.77 9.39
CA ALA A 101 -0.06 5.04 8.79
C ALA A 101 0.36 6.03 9.88
N SER A 102 -0.38 6.10 10.99
CA SER A 102 -0.04 6.93 12.14
C SER A 102 1.28 6.52 12.80
N THR A 103 1.57 5.23 12.93
CA THR A 103 2.87 4.76 13.44
C THR A 103 4.01 5.04 12.47
N ALA A 104 3.81 4.88 11.15
CA ALA A 104 4.79 5.24 10.14
C ALA A 104 5.07 6.75 10.11
N GLU A 105 4.04 7.58 10.24
CA GLU A 105 4.15 9.03 10.36
C GLU A 105 4.83 9.46 11.65
N ALA A 106 4.48 8.84 12.79
CA ALA A 106 5.17 9.07 14.05
C ALA A 106 6.66 8.71 13.91
N VAL A 107 7.00 7.53 13.38
CA VAL A 107 8.41 7.15 13.14
C VAL A 107 9.12 8.16 12.23
N ARG A 108 8.45 8.67 11.18
CA ARG A 108 9.01 9.70 10.29
C ARG A 108 9.26 11.03 11.03
N LEU A 109 8.29 11.52 11.80
CA LEU A 109 8.42 12.75 12.58
C LEU A 109 9.52 12.63 13.63
N TRP A 110 9.64 11.47 14.27
CA TRP A 110 10.70 11.21 15.24
C TRP A 110 12.07 11.12 14.56
N ALA A 111 12.14 10.59 13.34
CA ALA A 111 13.37 10.60 12.54
C ALA A 111 13.79 12.01 12.13
N GLU A 112 12.84 12.90 11.81
CA GLU A 112 13.08 14.31 11.51
C GLU A 112 13.47 15.11 12.77
N GLU A 113 12.90 14.78 13.94
CA GLU A 113 13.22 15.41 15.23
C GLU A 113 14.59 14.98 15.77
N LEU A 114 15.02 13.74 15.48
CA LEU A 114 16.36 13.23 15.80
C LEU A 114 17.48 13.87 14.95
N LEU A 115 17.16 14.55 13.84
CA LEU A 115 18.15 15.35 13.09
C LEU A 115 18.49 16.69 13.76
N ILE A 116 17.69 17.17 14.72
CA ILE A 116 17.97 18.39 15.50
C ILE A 116 18.91 18.11 16.68
N VAL A 117 18.94 16.87 17.19
CA VAL A 117 19.77 16.48 18.36
C VAL A 117 21.17 16.00 17.95
N ALA A 118 21.42 15.74 16.65
CA ALA A 118 22.69 15.23 16.15
C ALA A 118 23.74 16.32 15.79
N VAL A 119 23.61 17.56 16.28
CA VAL A 119 24.72 18.52 16.29
C VAL A 119 25.29 18.64 17.70
N ARG A 120 26.31 17.81 17.98
CA ARG A 120 27.53 18.05 18.78
C ARG A 120 28.19 16.69 19.04
N PRO A 121 29.35 16.40 18.42
CA PRO A 121 30.65 16.84 18.98
C PRO A 121 31.65 17.26 17.86
N LYS A 122 32.70 18.05 18.05
CA LYS A 122 33.56 18.40 19.18
C LYS A 122 34.09 19.82 18.94
#